data_AF-A0A9E4BHL0-F1
#
_entry.id   AF-A0A9E4BHL0-F1
#
_cell.length_a   1.000
_cell.length_b   1.000
_cell.length_c   1.000
_cell.angle_alpha   90.00
_cell.angle_beta   90.00
_cell.angle_gamma   90.00
#
_symmetry.space_group_name_H-M   'P 1'
#
loop_
_entity.id
_entity.type
_entity.pdbx_description
1 polymer ?
#
loop_
_entity_poly.entity_id
_entity_poly.type
_entity_poly.pdbx_seq_one_letter_code
_entity_poly.pdbx_strand_id
1 'polypeptide(L)'
;MKLNVLKELPRSFQASVMLAGWPGMGSVGIGAIDYIRRKLDAVAFAEIDMQSHFTPEAMIVEDGIAAFPDPPAHIFYVVEEHDLIIFQSEAQIGGVPGDELLEKVLNVGQQVGIDTVLTGAAYLTQASHKEDAQVLGVANNTEFRDLLASHGIEILKEGMVSGLNGLLLGFAQKRELNAACFLGTMPQYAAPIPNPKASKEIVLALAHILNFSLDMSEIDDAAEKMEGTMEDIEMQIQKTFSHMDDIPDNEFPGGKIEEDKVPQSVMKRIEKMFREVKKTDQFQKKANELKAELDRWNLYPFYEDRFLNLFKSGPGESR
;
A
#
# COMPACT_ATOMS: atom_id res chain seq x y z
N MET A 1 -3.99 25.36 7.32
CA MET A 1 -2.68 24.87 6.86
C MET A 1 -1.75 26.06 6.66
N LYS A 2 -0.72 26.18 7.50
CA LYS A 2 0.27 27.27 7.39
C LYS A 2 1.59 26.68 6.91
N LEU A 3 2.33 27.42 6.08
CA LEU A 3 3.70 27.03 5.72
C LEU A 3 4.65 27.72 6.70
N ASN A 4 5.48 26.93 7.38
CA ASN A 4 6.57 27.38 8.23
C ASN A 4 7.87 27.19 7.46
N VAL A 5 8.64 28.26 7.27
CA VAL A 5 9.96 28.20 6.63
C VAL A 5 11.00 27.91 7.73
N LEU A 6 11.73 26.82 7.57
CA LEU A 6 12.77 26.37 8.50
C LEU A 6 14.16 26.87 8.07
N LYS A 7 14.39 26.92 6.75
CA LYS A 7 15.61 27.42 6.12
C LYS A 7 15.23 28.17 4.85
N GLU A 8 15.75 29.38 4.67
CA GLU A 8 15.62 30.11 3.42
C GLU A 8 16.50 29.46 2.34
N LEU A 9 15.92 29.19 1.17
CA LEU A 9 16.66 28.70 0.01
C LEU A 9 17.41 29.85 -0.68
N PRO A 10 18.55 29.59 -1.35
CA PRO A 10 19.20 30.60 -2.17
C PRO A 10 18.22 31.15 -3.23
N ARG A 11 18.22 32.47 -3.44
CA ARG A 11 17.31 33.09 -4.44
C ARG A 11 17.50 32.58 -5.87
N SER A 12 18.68 32.06 -6.17
CA SER A 12 19.04 31.47 -7.47
C SER A 12 18.64 30.01 -7.60
N PHE A 13 18.28 29.34 -6.50
CA PHE A 13 17.91 27.93 -6.53
C PHE A 13 16.59 27.76 -7.29
N GLN A 14 16.57 26.80 -8.20
CA GLN A 14 15.39 26.33 -8.90
C GLN A 14 15.45 24.82 -8.94
N ALA A 15 14.42 24.16 -8.44
CA ALA A 15 14.29 22.72 -8.56
C ALA A 15 13.57 22.38 -9.86
N SER A 16 13.94 21.29 -10.52
CA SER A 16 13.18 20.75 -11.67
C SER A 16 12.22 19.64 -11.23
N VAL A 17 12.61 18.86 -10.21
CA VAL A 17 11.87 17.68 -9.77
C VAL A 17 11.49 17.79 -8.30
N MET A 18 10.28 17.33 -7.98
CA MET A 18 9.87 17.00 -6.61
C MET A 18 9.64 15.51 -6.46
N LEU A 19 10.34 14.87 -5.51
CA LEU A 19 9.93 13.57 -5.00
C LEU A 19 8.91 13.77 -3.88
N ALA A 20 7.80 13.03 -3.87
CA ALA A 20 6.81 13.14 -2.80
C ALA A 20 6.35 11.76 -2.30
N GLY A 21 6.23 11.63 -0.98
CA GLY A 21 5.87 10.36 -0.33
C GLY A 21 4.87 10.52 0.80
N TRP A 22 3.90 9.61 0.86
CA TRP A 22 2.94 9.43 1.95
C TRP A 22 2.92 7.97 2.42
N PRO A 23 2.49 7.69 3.68
CA PRO A 23 2.37 6.34 4.18
C PRO A 23 1.41 5.50 3.33
N GLY A 24 1.72 4.22 3.17
CA GLY A 24 0.93 3.31 2.35
C GLY A 24 1.26 1.85 2.65
N MET A 25 0.71 0.93 1.86
CA MET A 25 0.96 -0.51 2.02
C MET A 25 2.45 -0.82 1.95
N GLY A 26 2.89 -1.66 2.90
CA GLY A 26 4.29 -2.05 3.09
C GLY A 26 5.27 -0.90 3.23
N SER A 27 4.81 0.33 3.50
CA SER A 27 5.62 1.55 3.46
C SER A 27 6.44 1.70 2.17
N VAL A 28 6.00 1.09 1.06
CA VAL A 28 6.82 0.95 -0.15
C VAL A 28 7.23 2.31 -0.73
N GLY A 29 6.23 3.17 -0.95
CA GLY A 29 6.43 4.50 -1.53
C GLY A 29 7.23 5.43 -0.62
N ILE A 30 6.73 5.68 0.59
CA ILE A 30 7.42 6.54 1.56
C ILE A 30 8.81 6.02 1.93
N GLY A 31 8.99 4.68 2.00
CA GLY A 31 10.28 4.06 2.29
C GLY A 31 11.31 4.31 1.21
N ALA A 32 10.92 4.28 -0.07
CA ALA A 32 11.81 4.63 -1.17
C ALA A 32 12.20 6.12 -1.14
N ILE A 33 11.23 7.00 -0.94
CA ILE A 33 11.46 8.46 -0.87
C ILE A 33 12.31 8.83 0.35
N ASP A 34 12.08 8.19 1.50
CA ASP A 34 12.91 8.38 2.70
C ASP A 34 14.35 7.91 2.49
N TYR A 35 14.52 6.75 1.85
CA TYR A 35 15.85 6.24 1.55
C TYR A 35 16.65 7.22 0.70
N ILE A 36 16.06 7.72 -0.40
CA ILE A 36 16.69 8.72 -1.27
C ILE A 36 17.01 10.00 -0.49
N ARG A 37 16.05 10.50 0.30
CA ARG A 37 16.24 11.70 1.14
C ARG A 37 17.45 11.56 2.05
N ARG A 38 17.59 10.41 2.73
CA ARG A 38 18.72 10.15 3.64
C ARG A 38 20.03 9.99 2.89
N LYS A 39 20.05 9.23 1.79
CA LYS A 39 21.30 8.99 1.05
C LYS A 39 21.82 10.20 0.29
N LEU A 40 20.96 11.19 0.04
CA LEU A 40 21.34 12.49 -0.54
C LEU A 40 21.53 13.59 0.52
N ASP A 41 21.53 13.25 1.82
CA ASP A 41 21.69 14.20 2.93
C ASP A 41 20.78 15.44 2.83
N ALA A 42 19.54 15.21 2.39
CA ALA A 42 18.60 16.30 2.11
C ALA A 42 18.29 17.13 3.35
N VAL A 43 18.27 18.45 3.19
CA VAL A 43 18.13 19.41 4.30
C VAL A 43 16.70 19.93 4.36
N ALA A 44 16.05 19.83 5.53
CA ALA A 44 14.71 20.38 5.72
C ALA A 44 14.71 21.91 5.55
N PHE A 45 13.76 22.45 4.77
CA PHE A 45 13.65 23.89 4.52
C PHE A 45 12.27 24.46 4.80
N ALA A 46 11.22 23.64 4.79
CA ALA A 46 9.87 24.09 5.12
C ALA A 46 9.01 22.96 5.69
N GLU A 47 7.95 23.32 6.38
CA GLU A 47 6.96 22.42 6.96
C GLU A 47 5.54 22.97 6.74
N ILE A 48 4.59 22.11 6.39
CA ILE A 48 3.16 22.46 6.39
C ILE A 48 2.58 22.11 7.76
N ASP A 49 2.28 23.13 8.54
CA ASP A 49 1.55 23.00 9.79
C ASP A 49 0.08 22.69 9.53
N MET A 50 -0.29 21.48 9.94
CA MET A 50 -1.61 20.87 9.83
C MET A 50 -2.39 20.88 11.16
N GLN A 51 -1.91 21.55 12.21
CA GLN A 51 -2.54 21.53 13.53
C GLN A 51 -4.04 21.86 13.50
N SER A 52 -4.46 22.81 12.66
CA SER A 52 -5.88 23.19 12.52
C SER A 52 -6.76 22.12 11.84
N HIS A 53 -6.16 21.05 11.30
CA HIS A 53 -6.81 19.94 10.62
C HIS A 53 -6.51 18.59 11.29
N PHE A 54 -5.77 18.60 12.40
CA PHE A 54 -5.43 17.42 13.17
C PHE A 54 -6.35 17.31 14.39
N THR A 55 -6.96 16.14 14.57
CA THR A 55 -7.69 15.79 15.79
C THR A 55 -7.01 14.58 16.41
N PRO A 56 -6.35 14.73 17.58
CA PRO A 56 -5.75 13.59 18.27
C PRO A 56 -6.79 12.52 18.61
N GLU A 57 -6.50 11.26 18.30
CA GLU A 57 -7.37 10.13 18.64
C GLU A 57 -7.04 9.50 20.00
N ALA A 58 -5.85 9.79 20.54
CA ALA A 58 -5.36 9.25 21.80
C ALA A 58 -4.47 10.28 22.53
N MET A 59 -4.27 10.05 23.82
CA MET A 59 -3.28 10.74 24.64
C MET A 59 -2.01 9.90 24.72
N ILE A 60 -0.85 10.55 24.70
CA ILE A 60 0.41 9.92 25.07
C ILE A 60 0.55 10.01 26.59
N VAL A 61 0.97 8.92 27.24
CA VAL A 61 1.21 8.88 28.68
C VAL A 61 2.68 8.57 28.93
N GLU A 62 3.41 9.54 29.48
CA GLU A 62 4.80 9.41 29.89
C GLU A 62 4.92 9.70 31.38
N ASP A 63 5.53 8.78 32.12
CA ASP A 63 5.65 8.85 33.60
C ASP A 63 4.33 9.16 34.32
N GLY A 64 3.21 8.64 33.79
CA GLY A 64 1.86 8.84 34.33
C GLY A 64 1.23 10.20 34.00
N ILE A 65 1.88 11.02 33.17
CA ILE A 65 1.39 12.33 32.73
C ILE A 65 0.83 12.20 31.32
N ALA A 66 -0.44 12.58 31.14
CA ALA A 66 -1.08 12.59 29.84
C ALA A 66 -0.78 13.89 29.08
N ALA A 67 -0.32 13.78 27.84
CA ALA A 67 -0.14 14.88 26.90
C ALA A 67 -0.74 14.54 25.53
N PHE A 68 -1.10 15.57 24.76
CA PHE A 68 -1.48 15.34 23.38
C PHE A 68 -0.25 14.92 22.56
N PRO A 69 -0.41 14.01 21.58
CA PRO A 69 0.63 13.76 20.60
C PRO A 69 0.88 15.00 19.76
N ASP A 70 2.10 15.15 19.28
CA ASP A 70 2.41 16.11 18.22
C ASP A 70 1.63 15.76 16.95
N PRO A 71 1.19 16.76 16.16
CA PRO A 71 0.57 16.49 14.87
C PRO A 71 1.58 15.82 13.91
N PRO A 72 1.11 15.01 12.96
CA PRO A 72 1.97 14.42 11.94
C PRO A 72 2.79 15.46 11.19
N ALA A 73 4.06 15.18 10.93
CA ALA A 73 4.94 16.08 10.22
C ALA A 73 4.69 16.06 8.70
N HIS A 74 4.84 17.22 8.07
CA HIS A 74 4.69 17.42 6.62
C HIS A 74 5.83 18.30 6.10
N ILE A 75 6.98 17.68 5.79
CA ILE A 75 8.26 18.39 5.67
C ILE A 75 8.73 18.40 4.22
N PHE A 76 9.26 19.54 3.81
CA PHE A 76 10.03 19.71 2.58
C PHE A 76 11.52 19.72 2.87
N TYR A 77 12.26 18.99 2.04
CA TYR A 77 13.70 18.92 2.03
C TYR A 77 14.24 19.40 0.69
N VAL A 78 15.46 19.91 0.69
CA VAL A 78 16.17 20.33 -0.52
C VAL A 78 17.47 19.53 -0.65
N VAL A 79 17.81 19.22 -1.90
CA VAL A 79 19.12 18.70 -2.29
C VAL A 79 19.66 19.66 -3.36
N GLU A 80 20.41 20.67 -2.91
CA GLU A 80 20.82 21.80 -3.76
C GLU A 80 21.69 21.35 -4.95
N GLU A 81 22.53 20.32 -4.77
CA GLU A 81 23.42 19.79 -5.83
C GLU A 81 22.67 19.09 -6.96
N HIS A 82 21.41 18.72 -6.74
CA HIS A 82 20.60 17.94 -7.67
C HIS A 82 19.38 18.69 -8.19
N ASP A 83 19.24 19.99 -7.88
CA ASP A 83 18.05 20.78 -8.23
C ASP A 83 16.74 20.05 -7.88
N LEU A 84 16.74 19.43 -6.69
CA LEU A 84 15.70 18.53 -6.22
C LEU A 84 15.09 19.04 -4.91
N ILE A 85 13.77 18.94 -4.81
CA ILE A 85 13.08 18.98 -3.53
C ILE A 85 12.41 17.64 -3.23
N ILE A 86 12.23 17.35 -1.94
CA ILE A 86 11.56 16.14 -1.47
C ILE A 86 10.48 16.54 -0.47
N PHE A 87 9.27 16.06 -0.66
CA PHE A 87 8.17 16.20 0.31
C PHE A 87 7.89 14.85 0.98
N GLN A 88 7.78 14.86 2.30
CA GLN A 88 7.35 13.70 3.07
C GLN A 88 6.23 14.07 4.04
N SER A 89 5.25 13.19 4.13
CA SER A 89 4.15 13.27 5.08
C SER A 89 4.18 12.06 6.00
N GLU A 90 3.91 12.26 7.29
CA GLU A 90 3.72 11.17 8.27
C GLU A 90 2.27 10.65 8.32
N ALA A 91 1.35 11.32 7.62
CA ALA A 91 -0.06 10.94 7.61
C ALA A 91 -0.64 10.83 6.20
N GLN A 92 -1.57 9.89 6.02
CA GLN A 92 -2.43 9.78 4.83
C GLN A 92 -3.81 10.37 5.16
N ILE A 93 -4.02 11.62 4.76
CA ILE A 93 -5.21 12.40 5.11
C ILE A 93 -6.21 12.35 3.96
N GLY A 94 -7.45 11.97 4.23
CA GLY A 94 -8.53 11.88 3.24
C GLY A 94 -9.44 13.11 3.20
N GLY A 95 -10.29 13.18 2.16
CA GLY A 95 -11.30 14.23 2.01
C GLY A 95 -10.70 15.61 1.70
N VAL A 96 -11.48 16.66 2.01
CA VAL A 96 -11.10 18.05 1.73
C VAL A 96 -9.72 18.44 2.29
N PRO A 97 -9.34 18.07 3.53
CA PRO A 97 -8.00 18.37 4.02
C PRO A 97 -6.89 17.69 3.22
N GLY A 98 -7.13 16.47 2.71
CA GLY A 98 -6.18 15.80 1.81
C GLY A 98 -5.99 16.57 0.51
N ASP A 99 -7.09 17.01 -0.10
CA ASP A 99 -7.08 17.80 -1.33
C ASP A 99 -6.34 19.14 -1.13
N GLU A 100 -6.62 19.84 -0.03
CA GLU A 100 -5.94 21.09 0.34
C GLU A 100 -4.43 20.89 0.56
N LEU A 101 -4.04 19.76 1.18
CA LEU A 101 -2.64 19.41 1.36
C LEU A 101 -1.94 19.20 0.01
N LEU A 102 -2.55 18.46 -0.93
CA LEU A 102 -1.98 18.24 -2.27
C LEU A 102 -1.80 19.57 -3.02
N GLU A 103 -2.81 20.45 -3.00
CA GLU A 103 -2.73 21.78 -3.61
C GLU A 103 -1.62 22.62 -2.97
N LYS A 104 -1.48 22.57 -1.63
CA LYS A 104 -0.42 23.27 -0.91
C LYS A 104 0.97 22.74 -1.26
N VAL A 105 1.12 21.42 -1.40
CA VAL A 105 2.38 20.78 -1.76
C VAL A 105 2.84 21.20 -3.15
N LEU A 106 1.95 21.15 -4.13
CA LEU A 106 2.26 21.62 -5.48
C LEU A 106 2.53 23.13 -5.53
N ASN A 107 1.85 23.93 -4.70
CA ASN A 107 2.14 25.38 -4.61
C ASN A 107 3.57 25.65 -4.15
N VAL A 108 4.04 24.97 -3.11
CA VAL A 108 5.43 25.12 -2.63
C VAL A 108 6.42 24.69 -3.71
N GLY A 109 6.16 23.55 -4.35
CA GLY A 109 6.99 23.06 -5.45
C GLY A 109 7.11 24.04 -6.61
N GLN A 110 5.98 24.58 -7.10
CA GLN A 110 6.00 25.53 -8.21
C GLN A 110 6.68 26.87 -7.85
N GLN A 111 6.61 27.29 -6.59
CA GLN A 111 7.32 28.50 -6.13
C GLN A 111 8.85 28.37 -6.24
N VAL A 112 9.36 27.13 -6.20
CA VAL A 112 10.79 26.83 -6.38
C VAL A 112 11.11 26.26 -7.76
N GLY A 113 10.16 26.28 -8.70
CA GLY A 113 10.43 26.04 -10.12
C GLY A 113 10.17 24.65 -10.66
N ILE A 114 9.61 23.71 -9.87
CA ILE A 114 9.43 22.33 -10.36
C ILE A 114 8.54 22.27 -11.59
N ASP A 115 8.89 21.38 -12.52
CA ASP A 115 8.06 21.00 -13.66
C ASP A 115 7.59 19.53 -13.58
N THR A 116 8.21 18.75 -12.69
CA THR A 116 8.00 17.31 -12.58
C THR A 116 7.80 16.86 -11.13
N VAL A 117 6.83 15.96 -10.91
CA VAL A 117 6.53 15.38 -9.60
C VAL A 117 6.52 13.85 -9.66
N LEU A 118 7.33 13.19 -8.85
CA LEU A 118 7.43 11.73 -8.81
C LEU A 118 7.03 11.21 -7.44
N THR A 119 6.18 10.19 -7.41
CA THR A 119 5.73 9.52 -6.17
C THR A 119 5.98 8.02 -6.24
N GLY A 120 5.90 7.35 -5.09
CA GLY A 120 5.97 5.89 -5.00
C GLY A 120 4.74 5.31 -4.31
N ALA A 121 4.35 4.09 -4.66
CA ALA A 121 3.34 3.31 -3.95
C ALA A 121 3.59 1.79 -4.13
N ALA A 122 2.81 0.97 -3.42
CA ALA A 122 2.83 -0.47 -3.59
C ALA A 122 1.83 -0.92 -4.66
N TYR A 123 2.14 -2.02 -5.33
CA TYR A 123 1.22 -2.77 -6.18
C TYR A 123 1.10 -4.21 -5.70
N LEU A 124 -0.08 -4.60 -5.23
CA LEU A 124 -0.30 -5.94 -4.69
C LEU A 124 -0.44 -6.95 -5.82
N THR A 125 0.33 -8.01 -5.75
CA THR A 125 0.28 -9.14 -6.69
C THR A 125 0.01 -10.46 -5.96
N GLN A 126 -0.29 -11.50 -6.73
CA GLN A 126 -0.38 -12.88 -6.23
C GLN A 126 1.00 -13.57 -6.14
N ALA A 127 2.08 -12.83 -6.43
CA ALA A 127 3.44 -13.38 -6.41
C ALA A 127 3.87 -13.74 -4.98
N SER A 128 4.78 -14.71 -4.89
CA SER A 128 5.45 -15.06 -3.63
C SER A 128 6.43 -13.97 -3.20
N HIS A 129 6.71 -13.84 -1.90
CA HIS A 129 7.77 -12.97 -1.41
C HIS A 129 9.17 -13.34 -1.96
N LYS A 130 9.34 -14.59 -2.43
CA LYS A 130 10.57 -15.10 -3.04
C LYS A 130 10.78 -14.63 -4.48
N GLU A 131 9.72 -14.20 -5.15
CA GLU A 131 9.84 -13.63 -6.49
C GLU A 131 10.46 -12.24 -6.41
N ASP A 132 11.14 -11.83 -7.48
CA ASP A 132 11.72 -10.49 -7.57
C ASP A 132 10.60 -9.45 -7.64
N ALA A 133 10.79 -8.36 -6.90
CA ALA A 133 9.91 -7.21 -7.03
C ALA A 133 10.18 -6.54 -8.38
N GLN A 134 9.15 -5.92 -8.92
CA GLN A 134 9.18 -5.16 -10.18
C GLN A 134 8.62 -3.77 -9.92
N VAL A 135 8.88 -2.84 -10.84
CA VAL A 135 8.29 -1.50 -10.79
C VAL A 135 7.49 -1.22 -12.03
N LEU A 136 6.23 -0.85 -11.81
CA LEU A 136 5.34 -0.34 -12.84
C LEU A 136 5.26 1.19 -12.74
N GLY A 137 5.16 1.86 -13.87
CA GLY A 137 4.98 3.31 -13.97
C GLY A 137 3.55 3.68 -14.37
N VAL A 138 3.01 4.72 -13.73
CA VAL A 138 1.80 5.42 -14.15
C VAL A 138 2.15 6.89 -14.32
N ALA A 139 1.90 7.47 -15.49
CA ALA A 139 2.12 8.90 -15.76
C ALA A 139 0.80 9.64 -15.99
N ASN A 140 0.79 10.94 -15.75
CA ASN A 140 -0.41 11.78 -15.92
C ASN A 140 -0.61 12.32 -17.35
N ASN A 141 0.34 12.07 -18.26
CA ASN A 141 0.23 12.43 -19.67
C ASN A 141 1.02 11.46 -20.58
N THR A 142 0.71 11.49 -21.88
CA THR A 142 1.26 10.56 -22.88
C THR A 142 2.77 10.75 -23.10
N GLU A 143 3.24 11.99 -23.16
CA GLU A 143 4.65 12.29 -23.43
C GLU A 143 5.53 11.78 -22.28
N PHE A 144 5.10 12.05 -21.04
CA PHE A 144 5.81 11.60 -19.86
C PHE A 144 5.73 10.08 -19.67
N ARG A 145 4.60 9.45 -20.01
CA ARG A 145 4.49 7.98 -20.08
C ARG A 145 5.53 7.37 -21.02
N ASP A 146 5.66 7.94 -22.22
CA ASP A 146 6.58 7.43 -23.23
C ASP A 146 8.04 7.67 -22.84
N LEU A 147 8.32 8.77 -22.12
CA LEU A 147 9.61 9.01 -21.49
C LEU A 147 9.93 7.93 -20.43
N LEU A 148 9.00 7.56 -19.55
CA LEU A 148 9.24 6.49 -18.58
C LEU A 148 9.52 5.16 -19.28
N ALA A 149 8.75 4.84 -20.33
CA ALA A 149 8.94 3.61 -21.09
C ALA A 149 10.30 3.56 -21.80
N SER A 150 10.82 4.70 -22.29
CA SER A 150 12.15 4.75 -22.90
C SER A 150 13.29 4.56 -21.89
N HIS A 151 13.04 4.81 -20.61
CA HIS A 151 13.93 4.47 -19.50
C HIS A 151 13.77 3.01 -19.00
N GLY A 152 12.98 2.19 -19.70
CA GLY A 152 12.77 0.79 -19.37
C GLY A 152 11.73 0.52 -18.28
N ILE A 153 10.96 1.53 -17.87
CA ILE A 153 9.89 1.34 -16.89
C ILE A 153 8.68 0.70 -17.56
N GLU A 154 8.20 -0.42 -16.99
CA GLU A 154 6.99 -1.08 -17.47
C GLU A 154 5.76 -0.22 -17.14
N ILE A 155 4.91 0.06 -18.12
CA ILE A 155 3.74 0.95 -17.93
C ILE A 155 2.50 0.14 -17.56
N LEU A 156 1.91 0.46 -16.40
CA LEU A 156 0.61 -0.08 -16.01
C LEU A 156 -0.46 0.41 -16.99
N LYS A 157 -1.09 -0.52 -17.71
CA LYS A 157 -2.09 -0.20 -18.74
C LYS A 157 -3.46 0.11 -18.17
N GLU A 158 -3.88 -0.67 -17.18
CA GLU A 158 -5.18 -0.56 -16.55
C GLU A 158 -5.04 -0.80 -15.05
N GLY A 159 -5.76 -0.02 -14.24
CA GLY A 159 -5.71 -0.13 -12.79
C GLY A 159 -6.15 1.15 -12.10
N MET A 160 -5.94 1.19 -10.79
CA MET A 160 -6.25 2.35 -9.95
C MET A 160 -5.12 2.55 -8.94
N VAL A 161 -4.60 3.77 -8.88
CA VAL A 161 -3.68 4.19 -7.83
C VAL A 161 -4.46 5.05 -6.85
N SER A 162 -4.64 4.57 -5.63
CA SER A 162 -5.38 5.26 -4.57
C SER A 162 -4.43 5.98 -3.59
N GLY A 163 -5.01 6.79 -2.70
CA GLY A 163 -4.25 7.54 -1.70
C GLY A 163 -3.53 8.75 -2.29
N LEU A 164 -2.86 9.50 -1.41
CA LEU A 164 -2.27 10.79 -1.76
C LEU A 164 -1.12 10.66 -2.78
N ASN A 165 -0.35 9.55 -2.73
CA ASN A 165 0.68 9.24 -3.72
C ASN A 165 0.13 9.19 -5.16
N GLY A 166 -1.05 8.59 -5.36
CA GLY A 166 -1.70 8.48 -6.67
C GLY A 166 -2.50 9.72 -7.05
N LEU A 167 -3.26 10.28 -6.10
CA LEU A 167 -4.09 11.46 -6.35
C LEU A 167 -3.27 12.68 -6.78
N LEU A 168 -2.04 12.83 -6.27
CA LEU A 168 -1.14 13.92 -6.63
C LEU A 168 -0.93 14.05 -8.15
N LEU A 169 -0.93 12.94 -8.91
CA LEU A 169 -0.81 12.97 -10.37
C LEU A 169 -1.96 13.75 -11.03
N GLY A 170 -3.19 13.55 -10.53
CA GLY A 170 -4.37 14.26 -11.01
C GLY A 170 -4.36 15.73 -10.65
N PHE A 171 -3.85 16.09 -9.46
CA PHE A 171 -3.67 17.49 -9.06
C PHE A 171 -2.55 18.18 -9.88
N ALA A 172 -1.45 17.47 -10.13
CA ALA A 172 -0.35 17.95 -10.98
C ALA A 172 -0.83 18.19 -12.43
N GLN A 173 -1.68 17.31 -12.96
CA GLN A 173 -2.23 17.46 -14.31
C GLN A 173 -3.05 18.76 -14.47
N LYS A 174 -3.82 19.16 -13.45
CA LYS A 174 -4.58 20.43 -13.47
C LYS A 174 -3.68 21.67 -13.53
N ARG A 175 -2.38 21.50 -13.26
CA ARG A 175 -1.37 22.55 -13.19
C ARG A 175 -0.30 22.42 -14.28
N GLU A 176 -0.55 21.56 -15.27
CA GLU A 176 0.37 21.30 -16.40
C GLU A 176 1.76 20.82 -15.96
N LEU A 177 1.84 20.18 -14.79
CA LEU A 177 3.07 19.54 -14.31
C LEU A 177 3.14 18.10 -14.82
N ASN A 178 4.33 17.66 -15.21
CA ASN A 178 4.59 16.24 -15.43
C ASN A 178 4.50 15.50 -14.10
N ALA A 179 3.82 14.37 -14.07
CA ALA A 179 3.80 13.55 -12.87
C ALA A 179 3.75 12.05 -13.16
N ALA A 180 4.41 11.29 -12.29
CA ALA A 180 4.35 9.84 -12.33
C ALA A 180 4.37 9.20 -10.93
N CYS A 181 3.75 8.03 -10.83
CA CYS A 181 3.78 7.16 -9.66
C CYS A 181 4.48 5.86 -10.03
N PHE A 182 5.50 5.49 -9.26
CA PHE A 182 6.22 4.23 -9.37
C PHE A 182 5.62 3.22 -8.40
N LEU A 183 5.25 2.07 -8.90
CA LEU A 183 4.46 1.07 -8.22
C LEU A 183 5.32 -0.19 -8.02
N GLY A 184 5.90 -0.33 -6.83
CA GLY A 184 6.70 -1.50 -6.46
C GLY A 184 5.81 -2.70 -6.18
N THR A 185 6.02 -3.81 -6.88
CA THR A 185 5.20 -5.03 -6.69
C THR A 185 5.53 -5.70 -5.36
N MET A 186 4.49 -6.19 -4.69
CA MET A 186 4.65 -6.96 -3.46
C MET A 186 3.51 -7.97 -3.26
N PRO A 187 3.74 -9.05 -2.49
CA PRO A 187 2.69 -10.03 -2.20
C PRO A 187 1.52 -9.41 -1.46
N GLN A 188 0.30 -9.76 -1.86
CA GLN A 188 -0.93 -9.21 -1.25
C GLN A 188 -0.99 -9.38 0.27
N TYR A 189 -0.55 -10.53 0.80
CA TYR A 189 -0.58 -10.82 2.23
C TYR A 189 0.44 -10.00 3.04
N ALA A 190 1.46 -9.46 2.38
CA ALA A 190 2.50 -8.65 3.02
C ALA A 190 2.11 -7.18 3.15
N ALA A 191 0.90 -6.77 2.72
CA ALA A 191 0.44 -5.38 2.76
C ALA A 191 0.64 -4.63 4.10
N PRO A 192 0.48 -5.24 5.30
CA PRO A 192 0.72 -4.54 6.56
C PRO A 192 2.19 -4.58 7.03
N ILE A 193 3.08 -5.27 6.31
CA ILE A 193 4.47 -5.49 6.72
C ILE A 193 5.39 -4.64 5.85
N PRO A 194 6.37 -3.91 6.41
CA PRO A 194 7.34 -3.15 5.61
C PRO A 194 7.98 -4.01 4.52
N ASN A 195 8.01 -3.48 3.30
CA ASN A 195 8.55 -4.17 2.13
C ASN A 195 9.71 -3.39 1.49
N PRO A 196 10.91 -3.42 2.10
CA PRO A 196 12.10 -2.77 1.55
C PRO A 196 12.53 -3.32 0.19
N LYS A 197 12.19 -4.58 -0.15
CA LYS A 197 12.44 -5.16 -1.48
C LYS A 197 11.70 -4.38 -2.58
N ALA A 198 10.43 -4.07 -2.38
CA ALA A 198 9.65 -3.25 -3.31
C ALA A 198 10.08 -1.78 -3.29
N SER A 199 10.44 -1.22 -2.12
CA SER A 199 11.01 0.13 -2.03
C SER A 199 12.32 0.25 -2.81
N LYS A 200 13.19 -0.77 -2.74
CA LYS A 200 14.48 -0.82 -3.45
C LYS A 200 14.30 -0.67 -4.94
N GLU A 201 13.35 -1.37 -5.54
CA GLU A 201 13.11 -1.26 -6.98
C GLU A 201 12.66 0.15 -7.38
N ILE A 202 11.86 0.82 -6.54
CA ILE A 202 11.50 2.24 -6.77
C ILE A 202 12.74 3.13 -6.65
N VAL A 203 13.61 2.90 -5.66
CA VAL A 203 14.87 3.63 -5.50
C VAL A 203 15.75 3.47 -6.74
N LEU A 204 15.90 2.24 -7.25
CA LEU A 204 16.67 1.95 -8.46
C LEU A 204 16.09 2.67 -9.68
N ALA A 205 14.77 2.63 -9.86
CA ALA A 205 14.08 3.31 -10.96
C ALA A 205 14.28 4.83 -10.91
N LEU A 206 14.08 5.44 -9.73
CA LEU A 206 14.25 6.89 -9.54
C LEU A 206 15.72 7.30 -9.67
N ALA A 207 16.65 6.53 -9.11
CA ALA A 207 18.08 6.79 -9.24
C ALA A 207 18.53 6.72 -10.70
N HIS A 208 18.00 5.78 -11.49
CA HIS A 208 18.28 5.69 -12.91
C HIS A 208 17.73 6.91 -13.69
N ILE A 209 16.47 7.27 -13.47
CA ILE A 209 15.81 8.37 -14.19
C ILE A 209 16.41 9.73 -13.84
N LEU A 210 16.76 9.93 -12.57
CA LEU A 210 17.32 11.18 -12.06
C LEU A 210 18.86 11.19 -12.02
N ASN A 211 19.49 10.11 -12.50
CA ASN A 211 20.94 9.93 -12.55
C ASN A 211 21.64 10.14 -11.19
N PHE A 212 21.09 9.54 -10.13
CA PHE A 212 21.70 9.51 -8.80
C PHE A 212 22.67 8.34 -8.64
N SER A 213 23.72 8.56 -7.87
CA SER A 213 24.60 7.49 -7.38
C SER A 213 24.34 7.30 -5.89
N LEU A 214 23.61 6.25 -5.53
CA LEU A 214 23.24 5.95 -4.15
C LEU A 214 23.92 4.66 -3.67
N ASP A 215 24.38 4.66 -2.42
CA ASP A 215 24.77 3.41 -1.75
C ASP A 215 23.51 2.58 -1.45
N MET A 216 23.46 1.35 -1.93
CA MET A 216 22.31 0.45 -1.81
C MET A 216 22.45 -0.56 -0.65
N SER A 217 23.60 -0.61 0.01
CA SER A 217 23.92 -1.65 1.01
C SER A 217 22.88 -1.75 2.14
N GLU A 218 22.41 -0.60 2.63
CA GLU A 218 21.45 -0.56 3.74
C GLU A 218 20.05 -1.09 3.34
N ILE A 219 19.57 -0.77 2.14
CA ILE A 219 18.26 -1.26 1.68
C ILE A 219 18.33 -2.72 1.21
N ASP A 220 19.51 -3.16 0.74
CA ASP A 220 19.80 -4.57 0.45
C ASP A 220 19.71 -5.41 1.71
N ASP A 221 20.42 -5.02 2.77
CA ASP A 221 20.36 -5.68 4.08
C ASP A 221 18.93 -5.72 4.65
N ALA A 222 18.16 -4.66 4.45
CA ALA A 222 16.76 -4.59 4.89
C ALA A 222 15.87 -5.55 4.09
N ALA A 223 16.09 -5.67 2.78
CA ALA A 223 15.38 -6.61 1.91
C ALA A 223 15.67 -8.06 2.31
N GLU A 224 16.94 -8.42 2.54
CA GLU A 224 17.32 -9.78 2.99
C GLU A 224 16.70 -10.13 4.35
N LYS A 225 16.70 -9.19 5.31
CA LYS A 225 16.06 -9.39 6.62
C LYS A 225 14.55 -9.59 6.50
N MET A 226 13.91 -8.83 5.60
CA MET A 226 12.48 -8.98 5.33
C MET A 226 12.18 -10.38 4.78
N GLU A 227 12.98 -10.87 3.83
CA GLU A 227 12.82 -12.22 3.27
C GLU A 227 12.92 -13.29 4.35
N GLY A 228 13.95 -13.26 5.20
CA GLY A 228 14.06 -14.20 6.32
C GLY A 228 12.87 -14.13 7.29
N THR A 229 12.38 -12.93 7.58
CA THR A 229 11.18 -12.74 8.42
C THR A 229 9.93 -13.34 7.78
N MET A 230 9.77 -13.20 6.46
CA MET A 230 8.64 -13.78 5.73
C MET A 230 8.71 -15.31 5.69
N GLU A 231 9.90 -15.87 5.51
CA GLU A 231 10.11 -17.32 5.58
C GLU A 231 9.76 -17.87 6.96
N ASP A 232 10.15 -17.17 8.04
CA ASP A 232 9.79 -17.55 9.41
C ASP A 232 8.29 -17.49 9.64
N ILE A 233 7.61 -16.44 9.14
CA ILE A 233 6.15 -16.31 9.20
C ILE A 233 5.49 -17.48 8.45
N GLU A 234 5.94 -17.80 7.25
CA GLU A 234 5.39 -18.92 6.46
C GLU A 234 5.63 -20.26 7.14
N MET A 235 6.82 -20.50 7.71
CA MET A 235 7.10 -21.70 8.48
C MET A 235 6.26 -21.80 9.74
N GLN A 236 6.02 -20.70 10.46
CA GLN A 236 5.17 -20.69 11.65
C GLN A 236 3.71 -20.98 11.30
N ILE A 237 3.22 -20.39 10.21
CA ILE A 237 1.91 -20.69 9.64
C ILE A 237 1.84 -22.20 9.33
N GLN A 238 2.78 -22.74 8.55
CA GLN A 238 2.80 -24.17 8.21
C GLN A 238 2.93 -25.09 9.42
N LYS A 239 3.74 -24.74 10.43
CA LYS A 239 3.86 -25.51 11.68
C LYS A 239 2.56 -25.49 12.48
N THR A 240 1.91 -24.34 12.57
CA THR A 240 0.63 -24.20 13.27
C THR A 240 -0.46 -25.03 12.60
N PHE A 241 -0.51 -25.03 11.26
CA PHE A 241 -1.45 -25.85 10.50
C PHE A 241 -1.11 -27.35 10.51
N SER A 242 0.17 -27.74 10.47
CA SER A 242 0.57 -29.16 10.55
C SER A 242 0.41 -29.78 11.95
N HIS A 243 0.55 -28.99 13.03
CA HIS A 243 0.23 -29.47 14.39
C HIS A 243 -1.29 -29.65 14.62
N MET A 244 -2.14 -29.12 13.72
CA MET A 244 -3.59 -29.39 13.73
C MET A 244 -3.96 -30.69 13.01
N ASP A 245 -3.08 -31.23 12.17
CA ASP A 245 -3.28 -32.51 11.45
C ASP A 245 -2.91 -33.75 12.31
N ASP A 246 -2.15 -33.57 13.41
CA ASP A 246 -1.71 -34.65 14.32
C ASP A 246 -2.71 -34.98 15.45
N ILE A 247 -3.93 -34.42 15.42
CA ILE A 247 -5.00 -34.75 16.37
C ILE A 247 -5.76 -35.98 15.85
N PRO A 248 -5.77 -37.13 16.56
CA PRO A 248 -6.46 -38.33 16.10
C PRO A 248 -7.97 -38.09 15.94
N ASP A 249 -8.54 -38.59 14.83
CA ASP A 249 -9.97 -38.49 14.43
C ASP A 249 -11.02 -38.87 15.50
N ASN A 250 -10.61 -39.47 16.61
CA ASN A 250 -11.51 -39.94 17.67
C ASN A 250 -11.69 -38.96 18.84
N GLU A 251 -11.02 -37.81 18.85
CA GLU A 251 -11.29 -36.71 19.79
C GLU A 251 -11.85 -35.47 19.08
N PHE A 252 -12.80 -35.67 18.17
CA PHE A 252 -13.64 -34.59 17.65
C PHE A 252 -14.92 -34.41 18.49
N PRO A 253 -14.96 -33.51 19.49
CA PRO A 253 -16.22 -32.88 19.86
C PRO A 253 -16.51 -31.79 18.83
N GLY A 254 -16.98 -32.18 17.64
CA GLY A 254 -17.57 -31.29 16.62
C GLY A 254 -16.86 -29.95 16.34
N GLY A 255 -15.86 -29.98 15.44
CA GLY A 255 -15.39 -28.93 14.51
C GLY A 255 -15.09 -27.50 14.99
N LYS A 256 -14.07 -26.84 14.42
CA LYS A 256 -13.99 -25.37 14.38
C LYS A 256 -13.26 -24.83 13.14
N ILE A 257 -13.98 -23.96 12.44
CA ILE A 257 -13.54 -23.07 11.37
C ILE A 257 -12.88 -21.85 12.04
N GLU A 258 -11.79 -21.31 11.49
CA GLU A 258 -11.19 -20.06 11.98
C GLU A 258 -12.11 -18.87 11.69
N GLU A 259 -13.03 -18.57 12.62
CA GLU A 259 -14.03 -17.50 12.53
C GLU A 259 -13.43 -16.07 12.60
N ASP A 260 -12.14 -15.89 12.89
CA ASP A 260 -11.57 -14.57 13.17
C ASP A 260 -11.06 -13.79 11.94
N LYS A 261 -11.09 -14.38 10.73
CA LYS A 261 -10.80 -13.68 9.46
C LYS A 261 -12.05 -13.44 8.60
N VAL A 262 -13.20 -13.95 9.01
CA VAL A 262 -14.48 -13.81 8.29
C VAL A 262 -15.52 -13.25 9.26
N PRO A 263 -16.06 -12.03 9.03
CA PRO A 263 -17.03 -11.44 9.96
C PRO A 263 -18.16 -12.41 10.30
N GLN A 264 -18.56 -12.51 11.58
CA GLN A 264 -19.63 -13.42 12.02
C GLN A 264 -20.96 -13.22 11.24
N SER A 265 -21.18 -12.03 10.70
CA SER A 265 -22.31 -11.71 9.81
C SER A 265 -22.27 -12.50 8.49
N VAL A 266 -21.08 -12.73 7.95
CA VAL A 266 -20.82 -13.51 6.73
C VAL A 266 -21.04 -15.00 7.01
N MET A 267 -20.52 -15.52 8.12
CA MET A 267 -20.75 -16.92 8.52
C MET A 267 -22.24 -17.22 8.69
N LYS A 268 -22.98 -16.35 9.39
CA LYS A 268 -24.44 -16.45 9.52
C LYS A 268 -25.16 -16.39 8.17
N ARG A 269 -24.65 -15.58 7.24
CA ARG A 269 -25.19 -15.44 5.88
C ARG A 269 -24.96 -16.71 5.05
N ILE A 270 -23.76 -17.29 5.08
CA ILE A 270 -23.42 -18.54 4.39
C ILE A 270 -24.32 -19.67 4.90
N GLU A 271 -24.52 -19.79 6.22
CA GLU A 271 -25.44 -20.78 6.80
C GLU A 271 -26.91 -20.56 6.40
N LYS A 272 -27.32 -19.32 6.19
CA LYS A 272 -28.65 -19.00 5.66
C LYS A 272 -28.74 -19.44 4.20
N MET A 273 -27.73 -19.16 3.38
CA MET A 273 -27.69 -19.54 1.96
C MET A 273 -27.73 -21.06 1.77
N PHE A 274 -26.99 -21.84 2.57
CA PHE A 274 -27.08 -23.32 2.56
C PHE A 274 -28.50 -23.83 2.84
N ARG A 275 -29.23 -23.20 3.77
CA ARG A 275 -30.62 -23.57 4.08
C ARG A 275 -31.59 -23.16 2.97
N GLU A 276 -31.33 -22.05 2.31
CA GLU A 276 -32.18 -21.55 1.23
C GLU A 276 -32.05 -22.37 -0.05
N VAL A 277 -30.84 -22.86 -0.38
CA VAL A 277 -30.62 -23.74 -1.54
C VAL A 277 -31.46 -25.02 -1.43
N LYS A 278 -31.60 -25.57 -0.22
CA LYS A 278 -32.39 -26.80 0.03
C LYS A 278 -33.91 -26.60 0.01
N LYS A 279 -34.40 -25.36 0.09
CA LYS A 279 -35.83 -25.04 0.28
C LYS A 279 -36.45 -24.36 -0.94
N THR A 280 -35.71 -24.21 -2.04
CA THR A 280 -36.15 -23.45 -3.21
C THR A 280 -36.18 -24.31 -4.45
N ASP A 281 -37.14 -24.00 -5.34
CA ASP A 281 -37.20 -24.59 -6.68
C ASP A 281 -36.12 -24.00 -7.62
N GLN A 282 -35.48 -22.89 -7.23
CA GLN A 282 -34.37 -22.24 -7.95
C GLN A 282 -32.99 -22.75 -7.51
N PHE A 283 -32.84 -24.07 -7.38
CA PHE A 283 -31.66 -24.72 -6.82
C PHE A 283 -30.34 -24.28 -7.47
N GLN A 284 -30.27 -24.35 -8.81
CA GLN A 284 -29.03 -24.05 -9.57
C GLN A 284 -28.55 -22.61 -9.38
N LYS A 285 -29.48 -21.64 -9.36
CA LYS A 285 -29.16 -20.22 -9.21
C LYS A 285 -28.61 -19.93 -7.82
N LYS A 286 -29.28 -20.43 -6.78
CA LYS A 286 -28.84 -20.23 -5.38
C LYS A 286 -27.56 -21.00 -5.05
N ALA A 287 -27.34 -22.17 -5.66
CA ALA A 287 -26.10 -22.91 -5.49
C ALA A 287 -24.92 -22.15 -6.12
N ASN A 288 -25.09 -21.50 -7.27
CA ASN A 288 -24.07 -20.65 -7.87
C ASN A 288 -23.79 -19.39 -7.02
N GLU A 289 -24.82 -18.75 -6.47
CA GLU A 289 -24.67 -17.62 -5.54
C GLU A 289 -23.93 -18.02 -4.26
N LEU A 290 -24.23 -19.21 -3.72
CA LEU A 290 -23.53 -19.78 -2.57
C LEU A 290 -22.06 -20.07 -2.90
N LYS A 291 -21.77 -20.65 -4.07
CA LYS A 291 -20.39 -20.90 -4.50
C LYS A 291 -19.59 -19.60 -4.62
N ALA A 292 -20.17 -18.58 -5.26
CA ALA A 292 -19.53 -17.29 -5.43
C ALA A 292 -19.23 -16.60 -4.09
N GLU A 293 -20.13 -16.71 -3.11
CA GLU A 293 -19.89 -16.19 -1.75
C GLU A 293 -18.80 -17.01 -1.03
N LEU A 294 -18.77 -18.34 -1.17
CA LEU A 294 -17.70 -19.17 -0.62
C LEU A 294 -16.32 -18.86 -1.24
N ASP A 295 -16.25 -18.73 -2.58
CA ASP A 295 -15.01 -18.39 -3.29
C ASP A 295 -14.52 -16.98 -2.90
N ARG A 296 -15.44 -16.02 -2.74
CA ARG A 296 -15.13 -14.62 -2.35
C ARG A 296 -14.43 -14.52 -1.00
N TRP A 297 -14.79 -15.40 -0.06
CA TRP A 297 -14.19 -15.45 1.28
C TRP A 297 -13.09 -16.50 1.40
N ASN A 298 -12.68 -17.11 0.29
CA ASN A 298 -11.75 -18.22 0.23
C ASN A 298 -12.15 -19.39 1.16
N LEU A 299 -13.46 -19.58 1.33
CA LEU A 299 -14.05 -20.60 2.18
C LEU A 299 -14.41 -21.87 1.41
N TYR A 300 -14.33 -21.85 0.08
CA TYR A 300 -14.73 -23.00 -0.74
C TYR A 300 -14.01 -24.31 -0.36
N PRO A 301 -12.68 -24.35 -0.16
CA PRO A 301 -11.99 -25.60 0.22
C PRO A 301 -12.52 -26.20 1.54
N PHE A 302 -12.92 -25.36 2.49
CA PHE A 302 -13.45 -25.80 3.80
C PHE A 302 -14.91 -26.27 3.74
N TYR A 303 -15.63 -25.87 2.70
CA TYR A 303 -17.05 -26.19 2.51
C TYR A 303 -17.30 -27.07 1.29
N GLU A 304 -16.25 -27.53 0.61
CA GLU A 304 -16.31 -28.23 -0.68
C GLU A 304 -17.20 -29.48 -0.58
N ASP A 305 -16.93 -30.35 0.38
CA ASP A 305 -17.73 -31.56 0.59
C ASP A 305 -19.20 -31.25 0.89
N ARG A 306 -19.45 -30.26 1.75
CA ARG A 306 -20.82 -29.83 2.11
C ARG A 306 -21.54 -29.22 0.91
N PHE A 307 -20.82 -28.49 0.07
CA PHE A 307 -21.33 -27.88 -1.16
C PHE A 307 -21.63 -28.94 -2.22
N LEU A 308 -20.71 -29.86 -2.50
CA LEU A 308 -20.89 -30.95 -3.46
C LEU A 308 -22.04 -31.90 -3.03
N ASN A 309 -22.22 -32.10 -1.73
CA ASN A 309 -23.34 -32.89 -1.20
C ASN A 309 -24.72 -32.27 -1.47
N LEU A 310 -24.82 -30.97 -1.79
CA LEU A 310 -26.08 -30.36 -2.24
C LEU A 310 -26.55 -30.95 -3.57
N PHE A 311 -25.63 -31.33 -4.46
CA PHE A 311 -25.94 -31.88 -5.78
C PHE A 311 -26.15 -33.39 -5.78
N LYS A 312 -25.57 -34.08 -4.80
CA LYS A 312 -25.82 -35.51 -4.55
C LYS A 312 -27.19 -35.74 -3.91
N SER A 313 -27.61 -34.79 -3.07
CA SER A 313 -28.95 -34.76 -2.46
C SER A 313 -29.92 -34.02 -3.37
N GLY A 314 -30.15 -34.52 -4.59
CA GLY A 314 -31.27 -34.06 -5.40
C GLY A 314 -32.59 -34.22 -4.63
N PRO A 315 -33.63 -33.43 -4.94
CA PRO A 315 -34.92 -33.51 -4.25
C PRO A 315 -35.57 -34.87 -4.56
N GLY A 316 -35.31 -35.88 -3.74
CA GLY A 316 -35.77 -37.23 -4.04
C GLY A 316 -35.39 -38.37 -3.11
N GLU A 317 -34.57 -38.16 -2.06
CA GLU A 317 -34.29 -39.24 -1.10
C GLU A 317 -34.43 -38.78 0.35
N SER A 318 -35.66 -38.79 0.82
CA SER A 318 -36.01 -39.06 2.22
C SER A 318 -37.36 -39.76 2.19
N ARG A 319 -37.36 -41.04 2.58
CA ARG A 319 -38.55 -41.79 2.97
C ARG A 319 -39.21 -41.17 4.19
#